data_AF-A0A3B4X584-F1
#
_entry.id   AF-A0A3B4X584-F1
#
_cell.length_a   1.000
_cell.length_b   1.000
_cell.length_c   1.000
_cell.angle_alpha   90.00
_cell.angle_beta   90.00
_cell.angle_gamma   90.00
#
_symmetry.space_group_name_H-M   'P 1'
#
loop_
_entity.id
_entity.type
_entity.pdbx_description
1 polymer ?
#
loop_
_entity_poly.entity_id
_entity_poly.type
_entity_poly.pdbx_seq_one_letter_code
_entity_poly.pdbx_strand_id
1 'polypeptide(L)' 'MAVQVSESDQIKQFKEFLGTYNKVTENCFMDCVKDFTNREVKPEEVKMKHRWQPV' A
#
# COMPACT_ATOMS: atom_id res chain seq x y z
N MET A 1 9.85 -11.71 -29.97
CA MET A 1 10.19 -10.28 -29.96
C MET A 1 10.31 -9.87 -28.49
N ALA A 2 11.45 -9.33 -28.05
CA ALA A 2 11.57 -8.83 -26.68
C ALA A 2 10.82 -7.51 -26.59
N VAL A 3 9.83 -7.43 -25.69
CA VAL A 3 9.13 -6.17 -25.39
C VAL A 3 10.15 -5.24 -24.74
N GLN A 4 10.59 -4.22 -25.48
CA GLN A 4 11.36 -3.11 -24.93
C GLN A 4 10.36 -2.21 -24.20
N VAL A 5 10.26 -2.36 -22.88
CA VAL A 5 9.50 -1.41 -22.05
C VAL A 5 10.20 -0.06 -22.16
N SER A 6 9.51 0.96 -22.65
CA SER A 6 10.09 2.30 -22.72
C SER A 6 10.26 2.85 -21.30
N GLU A 7 11.27 3.70 -21.09
CA GLU A 7 11.45 4.40 -19.81
C GLU A 7 10.17 5.12 -19.37
N SER A 8 9.41 5.66 -20.33
CA SER A 8 8.12 6.30 -20.08
C SER A 8 7.06 5.35 -19.53
N ASP A 9 7.04 4.09 -19.98
CA ASP A 9 6.09 3.07 -19.50
C ASP A 9 6.49 2.58 -18.10
N GLN A 10 7.78 2.46 -17.83
CA GLN A 10 8.28 2.13 -16.49
C GLN A 10 7.95 3.23 -15.47
N ILE A 11 8.10 4.51 -15.85
CA ILE A 11 7.72 5.64 -14.99
C ILE A 11 6.20 5.66 -14.74
N LYS A 12 5.37 5.36 -15.75
CA LYS A 12 3.91 5.28 -15.58
C LYS A 12 3.50 4.18 -14.60
N GLN A 13 4.06 2.97 -14.76
CA GLN A 13 3.81 1.86 -13.84
C GLN A 13 4.23 2.19 -12.41
N PHE A 14 5.38 2.83 -12.24
CA PHE A 14 5.84 3.24 -10.91
C PHE A 14 4.90 4.27 -10.26
N LYS A 15 4.38 5.23 -11.04
CA LYS A 15 3.38 6.20 -10.54
C LYS A 15 2.08 5.51 -10.12
N GLU A 16 1.60 4.54 -10.90
CA GLU A 16 0.39 3.78 -10.58
C GLU A 16 0.59 2.92 -9.32
N PHE A 17 1.77 2.31 -9.18
CA PHE A 17 2.17 1.60 -7.97
C PHE A 17 2.14 2.51 -6.74
N LEU A 18 2.75 3.70 -6.82
CA LEU A 18 2.75 4.66 -5.72
C LEU A 18 1.33 5.14 -5.36
N GLY A 19 0.47 5.35 -6.38
CA GLY A 19 -0.94 5.66 -6.16
C GLY A 19 -1.66 4.56 -5.39
N THR A 20 -1.45 3.31 -5.78
CA THR A 20 -2.02 2.13 -5.10
C THR A 20 -1.47 1.98 -3.69
N TYR A 21 -0.16 2.13 -3.51
CA TYR A 21 0.51 2.09 -2.22
C TYR A 21 -0.11 3.09 -1.25
N ASN A 22 -0.21 4.37 -1.65
CA ASN A 22 -0.80 5.41 -0.80
C ASN A 22 -2.24 5.09 -0.41
N LYS A 23 -3.06 4.61 -1.34
CA LYS A 23 -4.45 4.22 -1.07
C LYS A 23 -4.56 3.05 -0.09
N VAL A 24 -3.68 2.05 -0.23
CA VAL A 24 -3.62 0.91 0.69
C VAL A 24 -3.15 1.36 2.07
N THR A 25 -2.15 2.22 2.15
CA THR A 25 -1.65 2.78 3.42
C THR A 25 -2.75 3.56 4.14
N GLU A 26 -3.50 4.42 3.44
CA GLU A 26 -4.61 5.18 4.02
C GLU A 26 -5.70 4.24 4.56
N ASN A 27 -6.15 3.28 3.75
CA ASN A 27 -7.16 2.31 4.17
C ASN A 27 -6.70 1.46 5.36
N CYS A 28 -5.42 1.06 5.38
CA CYS A 28 -4.85 0.33 6.50
C CYS A 28 -4.89 1.15 7.79
N PHE A 29 -4.47 2.40 7.70
CA PHE A 29 -4.42 3.28 8.86
C PHE A 29 -5.82 3.48 9.45
N MET A 30 -6.81 3.75 8.60
CA MET A 30 -8.20 3.97 9.03
C MET A 30 -8.87 2.71 9.61
N ASP A 31 -8.54 1.52 9.10
CA ASP A 31 -9.15 0.26 9.56
C ASP A 31 -8.43 -0.36 10.78
N CYS A 32 -7.10 -0.22 10.85
CA CYS A 32 -6.26 -0.93 11.81
C CYS A 32 -5.78 -0.06 12.98
N VAL A 33 -5.48 1.23 12.78
CA VAL A 33 -4.97 2.11 13.84
C VAL A 33 -6.14 2.75 14.57
N LYS A 34 -6.30 2.41 15.85
CA LYS A 34 -7.44 2.79 16.70
C LYS A 34 -7.00 3.37 18.03
N ASP A 35 -5.76 3.15 18.43
CA ASP A 35 -5.19 3.70 19.65
C ASP A 35 -4.37 4.95 19.34
N PHE A 36 -4.87 6.10 19.80
CA PHE A 36 -4.19 7.39 19.66
C PHE A 36 -3.60 7.89 20.99
N THR A 37 -3.42 6.99 21.96
CA THR A 37 -2.93 7.36 23.30
C THR A 37 -1.40 7.41 23.35
N ASN A 38 -0.75 6.59 22.52
CA ASN A 38 0.71 6.51 22.40
C ASN A 38 1.15 6.65 20.93
N ARG A 39 2.43 6.95 20.69
CA ARG A 39 3.00 7.07 19.32
C ARG A 39 3.52 5.75 18.76
N GLU A 40 3.19 4.64 19.40
CA GLU A 40 3.66 3.29 19.03
C GLU A 40 2.51 2.50 18.41
N VAL A 41 2.80 1.76 17.34
CA VAL A 41 1.81 0.88 16.71
C VAL A 41 1.70 -0.39 17.55
N LYS A 42 0.53 -0.64 18.13
CA LYS A 42 0.31 -1.82 18.96
C LYS A 42 0.32 -3.09 18.11
N PRO A 43 0.72 -4.26 18.66
CA PRO A 43 0.73 -5.52 17.92
C PRO A 43 -0.65 -5.91 17.35
N GLU A 44 -1.73 -5.41 17.96
CA GLU A 44 -3.11 -5.59 17.50
C GLU A 44 -3.43 -4.76 16.23
N GLU A 45 -2.73 -3.64 16.02
CA GLU A 45 -2.89 -2.71 14.89
C GLU A 45 -1.97 -3.07 13.71
N VAL A 46 -0.92 -3.88 13.93
CA VAL A 46 0.00 -4.36 12.87
C VAL A 46 -0.67 -5.42 11.98
N LYS A 47 -1.69 -6.13 12.48
CA LYS A 47 -2.40 -7.16 11.70
C LYS A 47 -3.40 -6.51 10.74
N MET A 48 -2.99 -6.33 9.48
CA MET A 48 -3.93 -6.12 8.38
C MET A 48 -4.94 -7.27 8.32
N LYS A 49 -6.15 -7.04 8.82
CA LYS A 49 -7.20 -8.07 8.91
C LYS A 49 -7.91 -8.32 7.58
N HIS A 50 -7.83 -7.39 6.63
CA HIS A 50 -8.61 -7.49 5.40
C HIS A 50 -7.79 -7.07 4.18
N ARG A 51 -7.68 -8.02 3.24
CA ARG A 51 -7.57 -7.77 1.80
C ARG A 51 -6.19 -7.43 1.24
N TRP A 52 -5.22 -8.30 1.49
CA TRP A 52 -4.40 -8.77 0.36
C TRP A 52 -5.05 -10.04 -0.18
N GLN A 53 -5.99 -9.89 -1.12
CA GLN A 53 -6.18 -10.96 -2.10
C GLN A 53 -5.01 -10.80 -3.08
N PRO A 54 -4.08 -11.75 -3.15
CA PRO A 54 -3.16 -11.76 -4.28
C PRO A 54 -4.01 -11.92 -5.54
N VAL A 55 -3.86 -10.99 -6.48
CA VAL A 55 -4.21 -11.28 -7.88
C VAL A 55 -3.32 -12.40 -8.39
#